data_AF-A0A957CHT4-F1
#
_entry.id   AF-A0A957CHT4-F1
#
_cell.length_a   1.000
_cell.length_b   1.000
_cell.length_c   1.000
_cell.angle_alpha   90.00
_cell.angle_beta   90.00
_cell.angle_gamma   90.00
#
_symmetry.space_group_name_H-M   'P 1'
#
loop_
_entity.id
_entity.type
_entity.pdbx_description
1 polymer ?
#
loop_
_entity_poly.entity_id
_entity_poly.type
_entity_poly.pdbx_seq_one_letter_code
_entity_poly.pdbx_strand_id
1 'polypeptide(L)'
;MRVLIIGLDAFEPRRFERLYEQGRLPNLAKYVNAGKYSRFAVSNPPQSEVSWTSIATGLNPGGHGMFDFVHRDPATYALNVSLLPTKSGFGGSQFAEPFTATTIFDQVVKKGYPATALWWPAMFPARVKSPVRTLPGLGTPDLLGRLGVGTYFTTDKEVANQPGRKTPVAVLTKKGSTYHSQLLGPMRKVRGGAEPAALDVQIDPHSNDSATVIIGSHKLVLHKGEWSPIIELKFKVGRFVSIQALTSVIITKLGADVCLYALPLQVHPLKAPWHYGTPRNFVKDSWNSSGPFLTVGWPQDTTALEDGFITDKQFID
;
A
#
# COMPACT_ATOMS: atom_id res chain seq x y z
N MET A 1 26.36 19.22 7.68
CA MET A 1 25.86 18.87 6.34
C MET A 1 24.63 17.97 6.50
N ARG A 2 23.57 18.17 5.72
CA ARG A 2 22.42 17.25 5.63
C ARG A 2 22.45 16.58 4.26
N VAL A 3 22.13 15.30 4.19
CA VAL A 3 22.08 14.54 2.93
C VAL A 3 20.64 14.09 2.71
N LEU A 4 20.12 14.34 1.51
CA LEU A 4 18.81 13.86 1.07
C LEU A 4 19.02 12.93 -0.12
N ILE A 5 18.46 11.72 -0.04
CA ILE A 5 18.44 10.76 -1.13
C ILE A 5 17.00 10.70 -1.63
N ILE A 6 16.79 11.05 -2.89
CA ILE A 6 15.48 10.98 -3.55
C ILE A 6 15.55 9.83 -4.56
N GLY A 7 14.68 8.86 -4.37
CA GLY A 7 14.52 7.75 -5.28
C GLY A 7 13.50 8.05 -6.38
N LEU A 8 13.89 7.88 -7.65
CA LEU A 8 12.97 7.94 -8.79
C LEU A 8 12.92 6.55 -9.42
N ASP A 9 11.81 5.84 -9.25
CA ASP A 9 11.66 4.48 -9.81
C ASP A 9 11.62 4.54 -11.35
N ALA A 10 12.22 3.53 -11.99
CA ALA A 10 12.34 3.40 -13.44
C ALA A 10 12.85 4.67 -14.17
N PHE A 11 13.73 5.45 -13.52
CA PHE A 11 14.30 6.66 -14.12
C PHE A 11 15.26 6.31 -15.26
N GLU A 12 14.77 6.37 -16.50
CA GLU A 12 15.51 5.96 -17.69
C GLU A 12 16.41 7.11 -18.22
N PRO A 13 17.75 6.93 -18.26
CA PRO A 13 18.68 8.00 -18.63
C PRO A 13 18.44 8.63 -20.00
N ARG A 14 18.10 7.86 -21.04
CA ARG A 14 17.93 8.40 -22.40
C ARG A 14 16.69 9.29 -22.51
N ARG A 15 15.60 8.94 -21.83
CA ARG A 15 14.39 9.78 -21.71
C ARG A 15 14.71 11.06 -20.98
N PHE A 16 15.44 10.98 -19.87
CA PHE A 16 15.90 12.15 -19.12
C PHE A 16 16.74 13.10 -19.99
N GLU A 17 17.77 12.58 -20.65
CA GLU A 17 18.68 13.35 -21.48
C GLU A 17 17.96 14.03 -22.65
N ARG A 18 17.04 13.32 -23.32
CA ARG A 18 16.21 13.91 -24.37
C ARG A 18 15.35 15.06 -23.86
N LEU A 19 14.72 14.91 -22.70
CA LEU A 19 13.91 15.99 -22.10
C LEU A 19 14.77 17.16 -21.62
N TYR A 20 15.99 16.88 -21.16
CA TYR A 20 16.98 17.89 -20.80
C TYR A 20 17.45 18.69 -22.02
N GLU A 21 17.80 18.05 -23.13
CA GLU A 21 18.17 18.69 -24.40
C GLU A 21 17.04 19.58 -24.95
N GLN A 22 15.79 19.19 -24.73
CA GLN A 22 14.61 19.98 -25.07
C GLN A 22 14.32 21.15 -24.11
N GLY A 23 15.14 21.35 -23.06
CA GLY A 23 14.92 22.40 -22.07
C GLY A 23 13.73 22.18 -21.13
N ARG A 24 13.17 20.97 -21.07
CA ARG A 24 11.92 20.67 -20.34
C ARG A 24 12.12 20.33 -18.86
N LEU A 25 13.36 20.22 -18.40
CA LEU A 25 13.72 19.83 -17.03
C LEU A 25 14.61 20.87 -16.33
N PRO A 26 14.15 22.13 -16.18
CA PRO A 26 15.00 23.24 -15.74
C PRO A 26 15.59 23.05 -14.33
N ASN A 27 14.92 22.31 -13.45
CA ASN A 27 15.43 22.03 -12.11
C ASN A 27 16.53 20.95 -12.11
N LEU A 28 16.36 19.87 -12.89
CA LEU A 28 17.35 18.80 -12.98
C LEU A 28 18.57 19.23 -13.82
N ALA A 29 18.35 20.09 -14.83
CA ALA A 29 19.39 20.68 -15.67
C ALA A 29 20.51 21.34 -14.85
N LYS A 30 20.17 21.96 -13.71
CA LYS A 30 21.14 22.61 -12.81
C LYS A 30 22.22 21.63 -12.33
N TYR A 31 21.85 20.38 -12.04
CA TYR A 31 22.81 19.36 -11.58
C TYR A 31 23.70 18.85 -12.73
N VAL A 32 23.12 18.69 -13.92
CA VAL A 32 23.88 18.30 -15.13
C VAL A 32 24.91 19.38 -15.47
N ASN A 33 24.49 20.65 -15.53
CA ASN A 33 25.35 21.79 -15.82
C ASN A 33 26.48 21.99 -14.80
N ALA A 34 26.26 21.56 -13.56
CA ALA A 34 27.28 21.57 -12.51
C ALA A 34 28.21 20.35 -12.54
N GLY A 35 28.12 19.49 -13.56
CA GLY A 35 28.91 18.25 -13.67
C GLY A 35 28.57 17.19 -12.62
N LYS A 36 27.33 17.19 -12.10
CA LYS A 36 26.86 16.28 -11.03
C LYS A 36 25.90 15.20 -11.54
N TYR A 37 26.00 14.86 -12.82
CA TYR A 37 25.24 13.79 -13.45
C TYR A 37 26.18 12.64 -13.82
N SER A 38 25.75 11.41 -13.54
CA SER A 38 26.45 10.20 -13.96
C SER A 38 25.44 9.08 -14.19
N ARG A 39 25.76 8.17 -15.10
CA ARG A 39 24.98 6.95 -15.32
C ARG A 39 25.51 5.84 -14.41
N PHE A 40 24.60 5.12 -13.76
CA PHE A 40 24.92 3.95 -12.95
C PHE A 40 24.55 2.66 -13.69
N ALA A 41 25.30 1.60 -13.41
CA ALA A 41 24.84 0.26 -13.74
C ALA A 41 23.65 -0.10 -12.84
N VAL A 42 22.64 -0.73 -13.42
CA VAL A 42 21.51 -1.29 -12.67
C VAL A 42 21.91 -2.64 -12.05
N SER A 43 21.23 -3.07 -10.99
CA SER A 43 21.41 -4.41 -10.44
C SER A 43 21.08 -5.48 -11.50
N ASN A 44 21.61 -6.69 -11.31
CA ASN A 44 21.24 -7.85 -12.09
C ASN A 44 20.59 -8.90 -11.16
N PRO A 45 19.26 -9.15 -11.26
CA PRO A 45 18.34 -8.60 -12.26
C PRO A 45 17.91 -7.14 -12.01
N PRO A 46 17.46 -6.42 -13.05
CA PRO A 46 17.04 -5.02 -12.97
C PRO A 46 15.58 -4.88 -12.51
N GLN A 47 15.26 -5.45 -11.35
CA GLN A 47 13.93 -5.36 -10.73
C GLN A 47 13.96 -4.37 -9.55
N SER A 48 12.80 -3.78 -9.22
CA SER A 48 12.72 -2.68 -8.25
C SER A 48 13.19 -3.10 -6.86
N GLU A 49 12.60 -4.14 -6.27
CA GLU A 49 12.98 -4.75 -5.00
C GLU A 49 14.46 -5.13 -4.92
N VAL A 50 15.04 -5.65 -6.01
CA VAL A 50 16.46 -5.99 -6.08
C VAL A 50 17.31 -4.72 -6.08
N SER A 51 16.99 -3.76 -6.95
CA SER A 51 17.72 -2.49 -7.11
C SER A 51 17.68 -1.65 -5.83
N TRP A 52 16.49 -1.47 -5.25
CA TRP A 52 16.30 -0.68 -4.03
C TRP A 52 16.99 -1.31 -2.82
N THR A 53 17.04 -2.64 -2.74
CA THR A 53 17.79 -3.35 -1.69
C THR A 53 19.29 -3.22 -1.92
N SER A 54 19.77 -3.31 -3.16
CA SER A 54 21.17 -3.05 -3.51
C SER A 54 21.59 -1.63 -3.13
N ILE A 55 20.77 -0.61 -3.43
CA ILE A 55 21.02 0.79 -3.03
C ILE A 55 21.03 0.92 -1.50
N ALA A 56 20.06 0.31 -0.81
CA ALA A 56 19.95 0.38 0.64
C ALA A 56 21.13 -0.26 1.36
N THR A 57 21.75 -1.31 0.81
CA THR A 57 22.75 -2.12 1.49
C THR A 57 24.17 -1.91 0.97
N GLY A 58 24.32 -1.40 -0.25
CA GLY A 58 25.58 -1.38 -0.99
C GLY A 58 26.06 -2.78 -1.44
N LEU A 59 25.21 -3.80 -1.30
CA LEU A 59 25.50 -5.17 -1.70
C LEU A 59 24.83 -5.51 -3.03
N ASN A 60 25.33 -6.54 -3.71
CA ASN A 60 24.65 -7.15 -4.84
C ASN A 60 23.62 -8.20 -4.36
N PRO A 61 22.82 -8.80 -5.27
CA PRO A 61 21.81 -9.80 -4.91
C PRO A 61 22.34 -10.98 -4.11
N GLY A 62 23.56 -11.45 -4.40
CA GLY A 62 24.22 -12.50 -3.63
C GLY A 62 24.53 -12.10 -2.18
N GLY A 63 24.75 -10.80 -1.91
CA GLY A 63 25.04 -10.29 -0.58
C GLY A 63 23.81 -9.97 0.26
N HIS A 64 22.74 -9.45 -0.35
CA HIS A 64 21.51 -9.10 0.38
C HIS A 64 20.39 -10.15 0.30
N GLY A 65 20.48 -11.13 -0.61
CA GLY A 65 19.57 -12.28 -0.71
C GLY A 65 18.24 -12.01 -1.41
N MET A 66 18.08 -10.85 -2.06
CA MET A 66 16.89 -10.54 -2.87
C MET A 66 17.24 -10.75 -4.33
N PHE A 67 16.60 -11.73 -4.98
CA PHE A 67 16.91 -12.11 -6.35
C PHE A 67 15.76 -11.86 -7.33
N ASP A 68 14.52 -11.77 -6.85
CA ASP A 68 13.32 -11.55 -7.66
C ASP A 68 12.15 -11.09 -6.76
N PHE A 69 11.03 -10.66 -7.35
CA PHE A 69 9.75 -10.41 -6.69
C PHE A 69 9.11 -11.70 -6.21
N VAL A 70 9.40 -12.82 -6.89
CA VAL A 70 8.89 -14.14 -6.56
C VAL A 70 10.03 -15.08 -6.26
N HIS A 71 10.08 -15.58 -5.03
CA HIS A 71 10.98 -16.65 -4.64
C HIS A 71 10.26 -17.99 -4.67
N ARG A 72 11.01 -19.03 -5.02
CA ARG A 72 10.58 -20.42 -4.90
C ARG A 72 11.25 -21.06 -3.70
N ASP A 73 10.47 -21.70 -2.85
CA ASP A 73 10.99 -22.60 -1.83
C ASP A 73 11.72 -23.78 -2.52
N PRO A 74 13.02 -24.01 -2.28
CA PRO A 74 13.76 -25.08 -2.95
C PRO A 74 13.31 -26.49 -2.53
N ALA A 75 12.72 -26.65 -1.35
CA ALA A 75 12.22 -27.93 -0.85
C ALA A 75 10.81 -28.24 -1.35
N THR A 76 9.91 -27.25 -1.33
CA THR A 76 8.48 -27.47 -1.63
C THR A 76 8.05 -26.97 -3.01
N TYR A 77 8.90 -26.20 -3.69
CA TYR A 77 8.59 -25.52 -4.94
C TYR A 77 7.47 -24.47 -4.84
N ALA A 78 7.01 -24.16 -3.62
CA ALA A 78 5.99 -23.14 -3.37
C ALA A 78 6.52 -21.75 -3.77
N LEU A 79 5.66 -20.96 -4.41
CA LEU A 79 5.96 -19.58 -4.78
C LEU A 79 5.60 -18.64 -3.61
N ASN A 80 6.50 -17.71 -3.31
CA ASN A 80 6.33 -16.70 -2.28
C ASN A 80 6.71 -15.33 -2.83
N VAL A 81 6.01 -14.28 -2.39
CA VAL A 81 6.39 -12.90 -2.72
C VAL A 81 7.59 -12.50 -1.86
N SER A 82 8.71 -12.18 -2.49
CA SER A 82 9.98 -11.92 -1.81
C SER A 82 9.95 -10.71 -0.87
N LEU A 83 9.07 -9.75 -1.15
CA LEU A 83 8.84 -8.58 -0.32
C LEU A 83 8.01 -8.86 0.94
N LEU A 84 7.32 -10.01 1.00
CA LEU A 84 6.38 -10.37 2.04
C LEU A 84 6.65 -11.78 2.59
N PRO A 85 7.90 -12.12 2.98
CA PRO A 85 8.15 -13.45 3.51
C PRO A 85 7.37 -13.63 4.81
N THR A 86 6.86 -14.82 5.03
CA THR A 86 6.22 -15.20 6.29
C THR A 86 6.99 -16.31 6.98
N LYS A 87 7.01 -16.28 8.30
CA LYS A 87 7.56 -17.35 9.14
C LYS A 87 6.48 -17.90 10.06
N SER A 88 6.52 -19.22 10.28
CA SER A 88 5.69 -19.86 11.30
C SER A 88 6.14 -19.40 12.69
N GLY A 89 5.19 -18.93 13.50
CA GLY A 89 5.44 -18.49 14.87
C GLY A 89 4.36 -18.95 15.84
N PHE A 90 4.56 -18.69 17.12
CA PHE A 90 3.55 -18.95 18.15
C PHE A 90 2.32 -18.08 17.87
N GLY A 91 1.20 -18.71 17.50
CA GLY A 91 -0.04 -18.03 17.12
C GLY A 91 -0.32 -17.90 15.62
N GLY A 92 0.55 -18.42 14.73
CA GLY A 92 0.32 -18.46 13.28
C GLY A 92 1.48 -17.85 12.48
N SER A 93 1.24 -17.60 11.19
CA SER A 93 2.22 -16.97 10.30
C SER A 93 2.41 -15.49 10.63
N GLN A 94 3.66 -15.05 10.71
CA GLN A 94 4.05 -13.65 10.91
C GLN A 94 4.89 -13.17 9.74
N PHE A 95 4.75 -11.91 9.35
CA PHE A 95 5.65 -11.30 8.38
C PHE A 95 7.09 -11.27 8.94
N ALA A 96 8.05 -11.58 8.07
CA ALA A 96 9.47 -11.54 8.33
C ALA A 96 10.12 -10.43 7.49
N GLU A 97 11.31 -10.01 7.89
CA GLU A 97 12.09 -9.03 7.14
C GLU A 97 12.56 -9.67 5.81
N PRO A 98 12.43 -8.99 4.66
CA PRO A 98 12.79 -9.53 3.34
C PRO A 98 14.29 -9.76 3.16
N PHE A 99 15.12 -9.06 3.92
CA PHE A 99 16.57 -9.25 3.97
C PHE A 99 17.11 -8.91 5.35
N THR A 100 18.31 -9.40 5.71
CA THR A 100 18.95 -9.13 7.02
C THR A 100 20.22 -8.28 6.93
N ALA A 101 20.66 -7.94 5.71
CA ALA A 101 21.81 -7.07 5.49
C ALA A 101 21.62 -5.69 6.13
N THR A 102 22.71 -5.13 6.68
CA THR A 102 22.70 -3.79 7.28
C THR A 102 22.56 -2.73 6.20
N THR A 103 21.65 -1.77 6.39
CA THR A 103 21.46 -0.68 5.41
C THR A 103 22.44 0.47 5.62
N ILE A 104 22.62 1.33 4.62
CA ILE A 104 23.35 2.60 4.73
C ILE A 104 22.75 3.49 5.81
N PHE A 105 21.42 3.42 6.03
CA PHE A 105 20.74 4.17 7.08
C PHE A 105 21.17 3.69 8.47
N ASP A 106 21.22 2.36 8.67
CA ASP A 106 21.71 1.76 9.91
C ASP A 106 23.19 2.11 10.15
N GLN A 107 24.02 2.08 9.11
CA GLN A 107 25.44 2.43 9.21
C GLN A 107 25.64 3.89 9.64
N VAL A 108 24.84 4.82 9.10
CA VAL A 108 24.91 6.24 9.46
C VAL A 108 24.50 6.46 10.92
N VAL A 109 23.46 5.76 11.40
CA VAL A 109 23.08 5.83 12.83
C VAL A 109 24.13 5.21 13.74
N LYS A 110 24.75 4.09 13.35
CA LYS A 110 25.87 3.50 14.09
C LYS A 110 27.06 4.47 14.23
N LYS A 111 27.25 5.38 13.27
CA LYS A 111 28.27 6.44 13.32
C LYS A 111 27.84 7.68 14.12
N GLY A 112 26.67 7.67 14.75
CA GLY A 112 26.18 8.77 15.60
C GLY A 112 25.33 9.82 14.88
N TYR A 113 24.95 9.60 13.62
CA TYR A 113 24.14 10.56 12.85
C TYR A 113 22.69 10.09 12.74
N PRO A 114 21.68 10.97 12.94
CA PRO A 114 20.29 10.58 12.76
C PRO A 114 19.99 10.24 11.30
N ALA A 115 19.18 9.21 11.06
CA ALA A 115 18.70 8.83 9.73
C ALA A 115 17.18 8.67 9.71
N THR A 116 16.58 8.98 8.56
CA THR A 116 15.15 8.76 8.30
C THR A 116 14.99 8.18 6.90
N ALA A 117 14.26 7.08 6.79
CA ALA A 117 13.88 6.41 5.55
C ALA A 117 12.35 6.46 5.42
N LEU A 118 11.85 7.15 4.39
CA LEU A 118 10.42 7.32 4.14
C LEU A 118 10.07 6.58 2.85
N TRP A 119 9.09 5.68 2.94
CA TRP A 119 8.59 4.85 1.83
C TRP A 119 9.69 4.12 1.06
N TRP A 120 10.77 3.74 1.75
CA TRP A 120 11.84 2.98 1.12
C TRP A 120 11.38 1.52 0.89
N PRO A 121 11.56 0.95 -0.31
CA PRO A 121 11.13 -0.42 -0.62
C PRO A 121 11.80 -1.49 0.24
N ALA A 122 11.11 -2.63 0.42
CA ALA A 122 11.60 -3.79 1.15
C ALA A 122 11.95 -3.53 2.63
N MET A 123 11.32 -2.54 3.26
CA MET A 123 11.54 -2.19 4.68
C MET A 123 10.38 -2.60 5.61
N PHE A 124 9.38 -3.33 5.10
CA PHE A 124 8.32 -3.94 5.90
C PHE A 124 8.65 -5.41 6.23
N PRO A 125 8.32 -5.91 7.43
CA PRO A 125 7.89 -5.16 8.60
C PRO A 125 9.02 -4.28 9.14
N ALA A 126 8.67 -3.21 9.85
CA ALA A 126 9.68 -2.31 10.39
C ALA A 126 10.61 -3.01 11.38
N ARG A 127 11.91 -2.77 11.21
CA ARG A 127 12.98 -3.31 12.06
C ARG A 127 12.99 -2.61 13.41
N VAL A 128 12.19 -3.07 14.37
CA VAL A 128 12.01 -2.40 15.68
C VAL A 128 13.30 -2.21 16.50
N LYS A 129 14.33 -3.02 16.24
CA LYS A 129 15.65 -2.89 16.87
C LYS A 129 16.53 -1.81 16.20
N SER A 130 16.18 -1.39 14.99
CA SER A 130 16.89 -0.32 14.29
C SER A 130 16.47 1.05 14.87
N PRO A 131 17.44 1.91 15.21
CA PRO A 131 17.18 3.29 15.61
C PRO A 131 16.82 4.21 14.43
N VAL A 132 16.85 3.71 13.18
CA VAL A 132 16.48 4.49 11.99
C VAL A 132 14.99 4.78 12.00
N ARG A 133 14.61 6.06 11.86
CA ARG A 133 13.21 6.47 11.65
C ARG A 133 12.73 5.96 10.30
N THR A 134 11.84 4.98 10.27
CA THR A 134 11.42 4.27 9.08
C THR A 134 9.90 4.25 8.96
N LEU A 135 9.39 4.75 7.82
CA LEU A 135 8.10 4.38 7.27
C LEU A 135 8.37 3.52 6.02
N PRO A 136 7.90 2.28 5.96
CA PRO A 136 8.20 1.39 4.83
C PRO A 136 7.43 1.80 3.58
N GLY A 137 7.99 1.44 2.42
CA GLY A 137 7.35 1.62 1.12
C GLY A 137 6.92 0.30 0.50
N LEU A 138 7.20 0.15 -0.80
CA LEU A 138 6.88 -1.03 -1.59
C LEU A 138 7.24 -2.33 -0.85
N GLY A 139 6.27 -3.24 -0.79
CA GLY A 139 6.32 -4.46 0.03
C GLY A 139 5.54 -4.35 1.33
N THR A 140 4.95 -3.21 1.68
CA THR A 140 3.97 -3.17 2.78
C THR A 140 2.61 -3.69 2.29
N PRO A 141 2.06 -4.75 2.90
CA PRO A 141 0.84 -5.38 2.41
C PRO A 141 -0.41 -4.62 2.88
N ASP A 142 -1.52 -4.89 2.23
CA ASP A 142 -2.84 -4.65 2.80
C ASP A 142 -3.13 -5.66 3.94
N LEU A 143 -4.23 -5.47 4.64
CA LEU A 143 -4.64 -6.26 5.79
C LEU A 143 -5.04 -7.71 5.43
N LEU A 144 -5.27 -7.97 4.14
CA LEU A 144 -5.53 -9.30 3.60
C LEU A 144 -4.24 -9.97 3.07
N GLY A 145 -3.08 -9.33 3.22
CA GLY A 145 -1.79 -9.85 2.78
C GLY A 145 -1.51 -9.62 1.28
N ARG A 146 -2.27 -8.78 0.60
CA ARG A 146 -2.09 -8.47 -0.83
C ARG A 146 -1.26 -7.21 -1.02
N LEU A 147 -0.71 -7.02 -2.21
CA LEU A 147 0.05 -5.81 -2.59
C LEU A 147 -0.90 -4.67 -3.04
N GLY A 148 -1.88 -4.31 -2.20
CA GLY A 148 -2.73 -3.15 -2.42
C GLY A 148 -3.82 -3.33 -3.48
N VAL A 149 -4.81 -4.18 -3.19
CA VAL A 149 -6.00 -4.32 -4.06
C VAL A 149 -7.25 -3.89 -3.30
N GLY A 150 -8.00 -2.90 -3.81
CA GLY A 150 -9.23 -2.44 -3.20
C GLY A 150 -10.44 -3.35 -3.42
N THR A 151 -11.64 -2.80 -3.26
CA THR A 151 -12.91 -3.48 -3.50
C THR A 151 -13.85 -2.55 -4.25
N TYR A 152 -14.42 -3.03 -5.34
CA TYR A 152 -15.44 -2.32 -6.10
C TYR A 152 -16.84 -2.81 -5.73
N PHE A 153 -17.78 -1.89 -5.54
CA PHE A 153 -19.17 -2.18 -5.22
C PHE A 153 -20.05 -1.67 -6.36
N THR A 154 -20.99 -2.48 -6.82
CA THR A 154 -21.84 -2.13 -7.99
C THR A 154 -23.22 -2.76 -7.93
N THR A 155 -24.22 -2.06 -8.46
CA THR A 155 -25.56 -2.61 -8.73
C THR A 155 -25.58 -3.55 -9.93
N ASP A 156 -24.61 -3.42 -10.83
CA ASP A 156 -24.48 -4.25 -12.03
C ASP A 156 -23.84 -5.61 -11.72
N LYS A 157 -24.64 -6.67 -11.84
CA LYS A 157 -24.20 -8.05 -11.57
C LYS A 157 -23.28 -8.61 -12.65
N GLU A 158 -23.33 -8.09 -13.88
CA GLU A 158 -22.47 -8.56 -14.97
C GLU A 158 -21.02 -8.17 -14.70
N VAL A 159 -20.79 -6.96 -14.17
CA VAL A 159 -19.47 -6.51 -13.73
C VAL A 159 -18.89 -7.44 -12.65
N ALA A 160 -19.72 -8.00 -11.77
CA ALA A 160 -19.27 -8.91 -10.73
C ALA A 160 -18.82 -10.29 -11.25
N ASN A 161 -19.35 -10.73 -12.39
CA ASN A 161 -19.08 -12.05 -12.96
C ASN A 161 -18.04 -12.04 -14.07
N GLN A 162 -17.51 -10.86 -14.44
CA GLN A 162 -16.57 -10.74 -15.53
C GLN A 162 -15.21 -11.36 -15.17
N PRO A 163 -14.73 -12.37 -15.92
CA PRO A 163 -13.44 -12.99 -15.66
C PRO A 163 -12.27 -12.04 -15.97
N GLY A 164 -11.14 -12.24 -15.29
CA GLY A 164 -9.87 -11.56 -15.58
C GLY A 164 -9.62 -10.26 -14.82
N ARG A 165 -10.55 -9.76 -14.01
CA ARG A 165 -10.32 -8.60 -13.14
C ARG A 165 -9.45 -8.95 -11.95
N LYS A 166 -8.56 -8.03 -11.58
CA LYS A 166 -7.72 -8.14 -10.37
C LYS A 166 -8.49 -7.66 -9.14
N THR A 167 -9.31 -6.63 -9.30
CA THR A 167 -10.10 -6.04 -8.22
C THR A 167 -11.35 -6.88 -7.92
N PRO A 168 -11.54 -7.33 -6.67
CA PRO A 168 -12.79 -7.95 -6.23
C PRO A 168 -14.00 -7.03 -6.38
N VAL A 169 -15.11 -7.60 -6.84
CA VAL A 169 -16.37 -6.88 -7.03
C VAL A 169 -17.43 -7.44 -6.07
N ALA A 170 -18.09 -6.55 -5.34
CA ALA A 170 -19.19 -6.85 -4.44
C ALA A 170 -20.50 -6.26 -4.98
N VAL A 171 -21.57 -7.07 -5.00
CA VAL A 171 -22.87 -6.62 -5.50
C VAL A 171 -23.59 -5.78 -4.45
N LEU A 172 -24.10 -4.62 -4.86
CA LEU A 172 -25.01 -3.77 -4.10
C LEU A 172 -26.45 -4.21 -4.35
N THR A 173 -27.13 -4.63 -3.29
CA THR A 173 -28.55 -5.02 -3.36
C THR A 173 -29.44 -3.87 -2.89
N LYS A 174 -30.41 -3.49 -3.73
CA LYS A 174 -31.37 -2.44 -3.39
C LYS A 174 -32.39 -2.93 -2.34
N LYS A 175 -32.59 -2.13 -1.29
CA LYS A 175 -33.61 -2.30 -0.24
C LYS A 175 -34.30 -0.96 -0.02
N GLY A 176 -35.52 -0.81 -0.54
CA GLY A 176 -36.21 0.48 -0.56
C GLY A 176 -35.44 1.51 -1.39
N SER A 177 -35.12 2.66 -0.79
CA SER A 177 -34.30 3.71 -1.39
C SER A 177 -32.78 3.49 -1.25
N THR A 178 -32.37 2.50 -0.44
CA THR A 178 -30.97 2.32 -0.06
C THR A 178 -30.34 1.10 -0.73
N TYR A 179 -29.01 1.06 -0.81
CA TYR A 179 -28.24 -0.03 -1.40
C TYR A 179 -27.33 -0.64 -0.34
N HIS A 180 -27.22 -1.97 -0.32
CA HIS A 180 -26.55 -2.72 0.75
C HIS A 180 -25.56 -3.73 0.20
N SER A 181 -24.40 -3.85 0.84
CA SER A 181 -23.40 -4.89 0.58
C SER A 181 -22.54 -5.12 1.83
N GLN A 182 -21.45 -5.87 1.69
CA GLN A 182 -20.48 -6.12 2.76
C GLN A 182 -19.06 -5.88 2.29
N LEU A 183 -18.30 -5.13 3.10
CA LEU A 183 -16.86 -4.99 2.94
C LEU A 183 -16.17 -6.10 3.74
N LEU A 184 -15.57 -7.05 3.02
CA LEU A 184 -14.84 -8.16 3.62
C LEU A 184 -13.47 -7.70 4.14
N GLY A 185 -13.13 -8.19 5.33
CA GLY A 185 -11.89 -7.92 6.04
C GLY A 185 -11.15 -9.20 6.42
N PRO A 186 -10.28 -9.14 7.45
CA PRO A 186 -9.41 -10.26 7.81
C PRO A 186 -10.18 -11.51 8.22
N MET A 187 -9.56 -12.67 7.99
CA MET A 187 -10.12 -13.96 8.42
C MET A 187 -10.24 -14.02 9.94
N ARG A 188 -11.40 -14.50 10.42
CA ARG A 188 -11.68 -14.81 11.81
C ARG A 188 -11.92 -16.30 11.98
N LYS A 189 -11.46 -16.87 13.10
CA LYS A 189 -11.73 -18.27 13.44
C LYS A 189 -13.16 -18.40 13.94
N VAL A 190 -13.89 -19.37 13.38
CA VAL A 190 -15.25 -19.74 13.80
C VAL A 190 -15.31 -21.22 14.11
N ARG A 191 -16.39 -21.67 14.74
CA ARG A 191 -16.59 -23.10 15.00
C ARG A 191 -16.72 -23.83 13.66
N GLY A 192 -15.76 -24.69 13.33
CA GLY A 192 -15.75 -25.46 12.08
C GLY A 192 -14.95 -24.86 10.92
N GLY A 193 -14.22 -23.75 11.12
CA GLY A 193 -13.36 -23.21 10.06
C GLY A 193 -12.90 -21.77 10.30
N ALA A 194 -12.69 -21.06 9.19
CA ALA A 194 -12.40 -19.64 9.17
C ALA A 194 -13.28 -18.95 8.13
N GLU A 195 -13.73 -17.75 8.43
CA GLU A 195 -14.53 -16.92 7.53
C GLU A 195 -14.02 -15.47 7.57
N PRO A 196 -14.24 -14.65 6.54
CA PRO A 196 -13.87 -13.23 6.59
C PRO A 196 -14.73 -12.49 7.63
N ALA A 197 -14.12 -11.62 8.42
CA ALA A 197 -14.87 -10.58 9.11
C ALA A 197 -15.49 -9.63 8.08
N ALA A 198 -16.65 -9.07 8.37
CA ALA A 198 -17.34 -8.17 7.44
C ALA A 198 -17.84 -6.91 8.16
N LEU A 199 -17.89 -5.81 7.42
CA LEU A 199 -18.60 -4.59 7.81
C LEU A 199 -19.72 -4.35 6.80
N ASP A 200 -20.91 -4.00 7.29
CA ASP A 200 -22.01 -3.63 6.43
C ASP A 200 -21.67 -2.33 5.70
N VAL A 201 -21.98 -2.31 4.40
CA VAL A 201 -21.89 -1.14 3.54
C VAL A 201 -23.31 -0.76 3.13
N GLN A 202 -23.71 0.46 3.45
CA GLN A 202 -24.98 1.03 3.03
C GLN A 202 -24.74 2.33 2.27
N ILE A 203 -25.44 2.52 1.15
CA ILE A 203 -25.45 3.76 0.38
C ILE A 203 -26.89 4.25 0.30
N ASP A 204 -27.11 5.48 0.75
CA ASP A 204 -28.40 6.17 0.73
C ASP A 204 -28.28 7.43 -0.16
N PRO A 205 -28.67 7.34 -1.45
CA PRO A 205 -28.57 8.46 -2.37
C PRO A 205 -29.54 9.59 -2.00
N HIS A 206 -29.03 10.82 -1.91
CA HIS A 206 -29.86 12.01 -1.78
C HIS A 206 -30.20 12.62 -3.15
N SER A 207 -29.29 12.46 -4.11
CA SER A 207 -29.38 12.96 -5.49
C SER A 207 -28.52 12.11 -6.42
N ASN A 208 -28.40 12.48 -7.70
CA ASN A 208 -27.46 11.87 -8.65
C ASN A 208 -26.00 12.32 -8.45
N ASP A 209 -25.74 13.12 -7.42
CA ASP A 209 -24.42 13.70 -7.15
C ASP A 209 -23.94 13.50 -5.71
N SER A 210 -24.84 13.25 -4.75
CA SER A 210 -24.46 13.04 -3.36
C SER A 210 -25.21 11.88 -2.71
N ALA A 211 -24.53 11.13 -1.85
CA ALA A 211 -25.14 10.08 -1.04
C ALA A 211 -24.54 10.03 0.37
N THR A 212 -25.33 9.55 1.33
CA THR A 212 -24.79 9.09 2.61
C THR A 212 -24.24 7.67 2.43
N VAL A 213 -22.96 7.47 2.74
CA VAL A 213 -22.30 6.16 2.76
C VAL A 213 -22.02 5.77 4.22
N ILE A 214 -22.51 4.60 4.62
CA ILE A 214 -22.27 4.01 5.93
C ILE A 214 -21.41 2.76 5.76
N ILE A 215 -20.28 2.69 6.46
CA ILE A 215 -19.39 1.52 6.48
C ILE A 215 -19.12 1.15 7.94
N GLY A 216 -19.73 0.06 8.41
CA GLY A 216 -19.72 -0.29 9.81
C GLY A 216 -20.32 0.83 10.67
N SER A 217 -19.51 1.47 11.52
CA SER A 217 -19.94 2.58 12.39
C SER A 217 -19.70 3.97 11.80
N HIS A 218 -19.05 4.07 10.63
CA HIS A 218 -18.76 5.36 9.99
C HIS A 218 -19.90 5.78 9.09
N LYS A 219 -20.31 7.04 9.20
CA LYS A 219 -21.33 7.66 8.33
C LYS A 219 -20.69 8.88 7.67
N LEU A 220 -20.64 8.88 6.35
CA LEU A 220 -20.04 9.91 5.51
C LEU A 220 -21.09 10.44 4.55
N VAL A 221 -21.06 11.74 4.24
CA VAL A 221 -21.76 12.29 3.07
C VAL A 221 -20.69 12.48 2.01
N LEU A 222 -20.88 11.86 0.85
CA LEU A 222 -19.91 11.89 -0.25
C LEU A 222 -20.54 12.48 -1.49
N HIS A 223 -19.74 13.26 -2.22
CA HIS A 223 -20.04 13.69 -3.58
C HIS A 223 -19.43 12.72 -4.59
N LYS A 224 -20.15 12.50 -5.69
CA LYS A 224 -19.70 11.63 -6.77
C LYS A 224 -18.40 12.16 -7.35
N GLY A 225 -17.40 11.30 -7.41
CA GLY A 225 -16.09 11.59 -7.96
C GLY A 225 -15.10 12.20 -6.97
N GLU A 226 -15.48 12.35 -5.69
CA GLU A 226 -14.59 12.84 -4.64
C GLU A 226 -14.23 11.72 -3.65
N TRP A 227 -12.95 11.65 -3.28
CA TRP A 227 -12.47 10.75 -2.25
C TRP A 227 -12.94 11.19 -0.87
N SER A 228 -13.31 10.23 -0.04
CA SER A 228 -13.53 10.47 1.37
C SER A 228 -12.22 10.83 2.08
N PRO A 229 -12.28 11.46 3.27
CA PRO A 229 -11.18 11.39 4.20
C PRO A 229 -10.79 9.94 4.49
N ILE A 230 -9.57 9.72 4.97
CA ILE A 230 -9.14 8.40 5.44
C ILE A 230 -9.98 8.03 6.67
N ILE A 231 -10.61 6.85 6.62
CA ILE A 231 -11.42 6.31 7.70
C ILE A 231 -10.76 5.11 8.38
N GLU A 232 -10.91 5.04 9.70
CA GLU A 232 -10.40 3.96 10.55
C GLU A 232 -11.48 2.88 10.80
N LEU A 233 -11.46 1.81 10.03
CA LEU A 233 -12.41 0.70 10.17
C LEU A 233 -11.97 -0.29 11.26
N LYS A 234 -12.93 -0.88 11.98
CA LYS A 234 -12.67 -1.85 13.07
C LYS A 234 -13.36 -3.18 12.80
N PHE A 235 -12.58 -4.21 12.46
CA PHE A 235 -13.07 -5.56 12.21
C PHE A 235 -12.99 -6.41 13.47
N LYS A 236 -14.11 -7.03 13.88
CA LYS A 236 -14.14 -7.99 14.99
C LYS A 236 -13.71 -9.37 14.50
N VAL A 237 -12.55 -9.84 14.95
CA VAL A 237 -11.98 -11.15 14.56
C VAL A 237 -12.04 -12.20 15.67
N GLY A 238 -12.55 -11.83 16.84
CA GLY A 238 -12.85 -12.71 17.96
C GLY A 238 -13.67 -11.99 19.02
N ARG A 239 -14.03 -12.67 20.10
CA ARG A 239 -14.87 -12.09 21.18
C ARG A 239 -14.26 -10.86 21.84
N PHE A 240 -12.93 -10.78 21.89
CA PHE A 240 -12.19 -9.68 22.52
C PHE A 240 -11.09 -9.07 21.63
N VAL A 241 -10.97 -9.54 20.39
CA VAL A 241 -9.91 -9.12 19.46
C VAL A 241 -10.52 -8.41 18.26
N SER A 242 -10.01 -7.23 17.98
CA SER A 242 -10.36 -6.46 16.79
C SER A 242 -9.12 -5.97 16.08
N ILE A 243 -9.15 -5.96 14.75
CA ILE A 243 -8.10 -5.41 13.91
C ILE A 243 -8.60 -4.10 13.31
N GLN A 244 -7.76 -3.07 13.35
CA GLN A 244 -8.07 -1.79 12.73
C GLN A 244 -7.39 -1.64 11.38
N ALA A 245 -8.14 -1.09 10.44
CA ALA A 245 -7.73 -0.86 9.06
C ALA A 245 -7.94 0.60 8.68
N LEU A 246 -7.15 1.09 7.72
CA LEU A 246 -7.38 2.37 7.05
C LEU A 246 -7.92 2.14 5.66
N THR A 247 -8.81 3.01 5.19
CA THR A 247 -9.20 3.06 3.77
C THR A 247 -9.72 4.47 3.45
N SER A 248 -9.89 4.75 2.16
CA SER A 248 -10.70 5.85 1.65
C SER A 248 -11.65 5.28 0.59
N VAL A 249 -12.80 5.92 0.42
CA VAL A 249 -13.82 5.48 -0.52
C VAL A 249 -14.26 6.60 -1.44
N ILE A 250 -14.71 6.25 -2.64
CA ILE A 250 -15.19 7.19 -3.66
C ILE A 250 -16.43 6.63 -4.33
N ILE A 251 -17.45 7.48 -4.52
CA ILE A 251 -18.60 7.13 -5.35
C ILE A 251 -18.25 7.45 -6.80
N THR A 252 -18.17 6.43 -7.66
CA THR A 252 -17.78 6.63 -9.07
C THR A 252 -19.00 6.76 -9.97
N LYS A 253 -20.14 6.18 -9.59
CA LYS A 253 -21.44 6.35 -10.26
C LYS A 253 -22.56 6.48 -9.24
N LEU A 254 -23.50 7.40 -9.51
CA LEU A 254 -24.69 7.62 -8.69
C LEU A 254 -25.86 8.01 -9.61
N GLY A 255 -26.88 7.17 -9.67
CA GLY A 255 -28.03 7.33 -10.56
C GLY A 255 -28.73 6.00 -10.82
N ALA A 256 -28.93 5.64 -12.09
CA ALA A 256 -29.46 4.33 -12.49
C ALA A 256 -28.61 3.18 -11.94
N ASP A 257 -27.28 3.32 -12.07
CA ASP A 257 -26.30 2.49 -11.41
C ASP A 257 -25.65 3.23 -10.24
N VAL A 258 -25.38 2.48 -9.18
CA VAL A 258 -24.66 2.97 -8.01
C VAL A 258 -23.37 2.19 -7.89
N CYS A 259 -22.25 2.92 -7.87
CA CYS A 259 -20.92 2.35 -7.78
C CYS A 259 -20.09 3.07 -6.72
N LEU A 260 -19.44 2.29 -5.86
CA LEU A 260 -18.53 2.76 -4.83
C LEU A 260 -17.23 1.99 -4.97
N TYR A 261 -16.09 2.67 -4.87
CA TYR A 261 -14.80 2.03 -4.77
C TYR A 261 -14.21 2.29 -3.39
N ALA A 262 -13.67 1.26 -2.76
CA ALA A 262 -12.90 1.37 -1.53
C ALA A 262 -11.45 0.99 -1.80
N LEU A 263 -10.52 1.86 -1.39
CA LEU A 263 -9.09 1.54 -1.38
C LEU A 263 -8.82 0.26 -0.56
N PRO A 264 -7.68 -0.42 -0.80
CA PRO A 264 -7.28 -1.59 -0.04
C PRO A 264 -7.41 -1.34 1.46
N LEU A 265 -7.80 -2.34 2.23
CA LEU A 265 -7.83 -2.24 3.69
C LEU A 265 -6.39 -2.20 4.20
N GLN A 266 -5.89 -1.05 4.61
CA GLN A 266 -4.47 -0.87 4.92
C GLN A 266 -4.18 -1.06 6.41
N VAL A 267 -2.95 -1.44 6.73
CA VAL A 267 -2.51 -1.71 8.10
C VAL A 267 -2.51 -0.40 8.91
N HIS A 268 -3.25 -0.34 10.02
CA HIS A 268 -3.21 0.86 10.88
C HIS A 268 -1.81 1.03 11.51
N PRO A 269 -1.11 2.16 11.31
CA PRO A 269 0.31 2.28 11.64
C PRO A 269 0.62 2.20 13.14
N LEU A 270 -0.33 2.58 14.00
CA LEU A 270 -0.19 2.58 15.46
C LEU A 270 -0.86 1.42 16.21
N LYS A 271 -1.76 0.67 15.56
CA LYS A 271 -2.70 -0.24 16.23
C LYS A 271 -2.77 -1.63 15.60
N ALA A 272 -2.16 -1.83 14.45
CA ALA A 272 -2.02 -3.16 13.87
C ALA A 272 -1.10 -4.04 14.74
N PRO A 273 -1.29 -5.38 14.69
CA PRO A 273 -0.39 -6.30 15.38
C PRO A 273 1.01 -6.34 14.77
N TRP A 274 1.18 -5.90 13.51
CA TRP A 274 2.47 -5.77 12.85
C TRP A 274 3.03 -4.37 13.01
N HIS A 275 4.35 -4.29 13.17
CA HIS A 275 5.05 -3.01 13.22
C HIS A 275 5.14 -2.42 11.82
N TYR A 276 4.25 -1.47 11.53
CA TYR A 276 4.30 -0.72 10.27
C TYR A 276 5.57 0.12 10.18
N GLY A 277 5.85 0.97 11.16
CA GLY A 277 7.03 1.83 11.19
C GLY A 277 7.80 1.74 12.50
N THR A 278 9.00 2.32 12.53
CA THR A 278 9.87 2.35 13.72
C THR A 278 10.68 3.66 13.76
N PRO A 279 11.15 4.14 14.91
CA PRO A 279 10.66 3.81 16.25
C PRO A 279 9.18 4.20 16.43
N ARG A 280 8.50 3.58 17.41
CA ARG A 280 7.04 3.77 17.59
C ARG A 280 6.64 5.22 17.84
N ASN A 281 7.44 5.99 18.57
CA ASN A 281 7.19 7.42 18.81
C ASN A 281 7.28 8.22 17.51
N PHE A 282 8.26 7.95 16.64
CA PHE A 282 8.35 8.60 15.33
C PHE A 282 7.08 8.40 14.49
N VAL A 283 6.52 7.18 14.46
CA VAL A 283 5.27 6.90 13.74
C VAL A 283 4.10 7.66 14.38
N LYS A 284 4.02 7.68 15.71
CA LYS A 284 2.98 8.41 16.45
C LYS A 284 3.05 9.91 16.21
N ASP A 285 4.24 10.49 16.24
CA ASP A 285 4.49 11.91 16.02
C ASP A 285 4.18 12.28 14.57
N SER A 286 4.51 11.41 13.61
CA SER A 286 4.16 11.60 12.19
C SER A 286 2.64 11.61 11.99
N TRP A 287 1.93 10.64 12.59
CA TRP A 287 0.48 10.57 12.54
C TRP A 287 -0.19 11.81 13.16
N ASN A 288 0.27 12.24 14.34
CA ASN A 288 -0.30 13.39 15.02
C ASN A 288 -0.02 14.72 14.32
N SER A 289 1.14 14.86 13.68
CA SER A 289 1.56 16.11 13.03
C SER A 289 1.02 16.26 11.60
N SER A 290 0.88 15.14 10.86
CA SER A 290 0.48 15.17 9.44
C SER A 290 -0.98 14.75 9.22
N GLY A 291 -1.65 14.24 10.26
CA GLY A 291 -2.96 13.59 10.14
C GLY A 291 -2.84 12.14 9.64
N PRO A 292 -3.99 11.46 9.44
CA PRO A 292 -4.03 10.11 8.88
C PRO A 292 -3.33 10.03 7.52
N PHE A 293 -2.59 8.95 7.29
CA PHE A 293 -1.97 8.64 6.00
C PHE A 293 -2.10 7.15 5.67
N LEU A 294 -2.11 6.85 4.38
CA LEU A 294 -2.18 5.50 3.83
C LEU A 294 -0.83 4.78 4.01
N THR A 295 -0.88 3.47 4.30
CA THR A 295 0.25 2.64 4.71
C THR A 295 0.60 1.53 3.72
N VAL A 296 -0.21 1.27 2.69
CA VAL A 296 0.14 0.30 1.65
C VAL A 296 1.41 0.76 0.93
N GLY A 297 2.28 -0.19 0.58
CA GLY A 297 3.61 0.14 0.08
C GLY A 297 3.63 0.83 -1.28
N TRP A 298 2.56 0.67 -2.04
CA TRP A 298 2.35 1.32 -3.33
C TRP A 298 1.11 2.21 -3.21
N PRO A 299 1.26 3.52 -2.99
CA PRO A 299 0.15 4.37 -2.56
C PRO A 299 -0.89 4.63 -3.67
N GLN A 300 -0.51 4.51 -4.94
CA GLN A 300 -1.40 4.72 -6.07
C GLN A 300 -2.16 3.44 -6.47
N ASP A 301 -3.48 3.52 -6.62
CA ASP A 301 -4.28 2.34 -6.98
C ASP A 301 -4.31 2.08 -8.48
N THR A 302 -3.21 1.56 -9.02
CA THR A 302 -3.10 1.25 -10.45
C THR A 302 -4.07 0.16 -10.86
N THR A 303 -4.42 -0.75 -9.95
CA THR A 303 -5.36 -1.85 -10.21
C THR A 303 -6.75 -1.31 -10.51
N ALA A 304 -7.24 -0.36 -9.70
CA ALA A 304 -8.53 0.28 -9.93
C ALA A 304 -8.59 1.04 -11.25
N LEU A 305 -7.48 1.71 -11.62
CA LEU A 305 -7.36 2.43 -12.88
C LEU A 305 -7.36 1.48 -14.08
N GLU A 306 -6.55 0.42 -14.03
CA GLU A 306 -6.47 -0.62 -15.07
C GLU A 306 -7.83 -1.32 -15.29
N ASP A 307 -8.56 -1.62 -14.20
CA ASP A 307 -9.89 -2.23 -14.26
C ASP A 307 -11.01 -1.23 -14.65
N GLY A 308 -10.68 0.06 -14.81
CA GLY A 308 -11.61 1.12 -15.23
C GLY A 308 -12.60 1.56 -14.14
N PHE A 309 -12.30 1.32 -12.87
CA PHE A 309 -13.17 1.66 -11.75
C PHE A 309 -12.98 3.08 -11.23
N ILE A 310 -11.83 3.68 -11.50
CA ILE A 310 -11.56 5.10 -11.28
C ILE A 310 -11.02 5.72 -12.57
N THR A 311 -11.17 7.03 -12.69
CA THR A 311 -10.64 7.83 -13.80
C THR A 311 -9.21 8.29 -13.55
N ASP A 312 -8.51 8.76 -14.58
CA ASP A 312 -7.16 9.35 -14.45
C ASP A 312 -7.13 10.49 -13.43
N LYS A 313 -8.17 11.34 -13.42
CA LYS A 313 -8.27 12.44 -12.45
C LYS A 313 -8.34 11.90 -11.02
N GLN A 314 -9.22 10.93 -10.79
CA GLN A 314 -9.39 10.29 -9.47
C GLN A 314 -8.17 9.49 -9.02
N PHE A 315 -7.34 9.04 -9.95
CA PHE A 315 -6.08 8.35 -9.66
C PHE A 315 -4.96 9.33 -9.25
N ILE A 316 -5.00 10.56 -9.77
CA ILE A 316 -4.00 11.61 -9.47
C ILE A 316 -4.33 12.36 -8.17
N ASP A 317 -5.62 12.58 -7.89
CA ASP A 317 -6.13 13.26 -6.70
C ASP A 317 -5.95 12.42 -5.42
#